data_AF-A0A355H6J9-F1
#
_entry.id   AF-A0A355H6J9-F1
#
_cell.length_a   1.000
_cell.length_b   1.000
_cell.length_c   1.000
_cell.angle_alpha   90.00
_cell.angle_beta   90.00
_cell.angle_gamma   90.00
#
_symmetry.space_group_name_H-M   'P 1'
#
loop_
_entity.id
_entity.type
_entity.pdbx_description
1 polymer ?
#
loop_
_entity_poly.entity_id
_entity_poly.type
_entity_poly.pdbx_seq_one_letter_code
_entity_poly.pdbx_strand_id
1 'polypeptide(L)'
;MKIEEKQVTFPKSLSVKYAGKIVEETETHMTLEGEDEDSYLKIFNPFRGVAKLLLFENDRWVDAETSVAASNFDFSSLGLGDLSALSAGDES
;
A
#
# COMPACT_ATOMS: atom_id res chain seq x y z
N MET A 1 -4.48 -1.76 -5.74
CA MET A 1 -3.15 -2.30 -5.37
C MET A 1 -3.03 -3.69 -5.91
N LYS A 2 -1.89 -3.97 -6.55
CA LYS A 2 -1.58 -5.25 -7.15
C LYS A 2 -0.51 -5.93 -6.30
N ILE A 3 -0.72 -7.20 -5.96
CA ILE A 3 0.26 -8.01 -5.24
C ILE A 3 0.55 -9.21 -6.11
N GLU A 4 1.80 -9.33 -6.56
CA GLU A 4 2.29 -10.43 -7.38
C GLU A 4 3.57 -10.96 -6.75
N GLU A 5 3.53 -12.21 -6.30
CA GLU A 5 4.66 -12.87 -5.63
C GLU A 5 5.19 -12.05 -4.45
N LYS A 6 6.39 -11.46 -4.60
CA LYS A 6 7.05 -10.63 -3.60
C LYS A 6 6.87 -9.13 -3.82
N GLN A 7 6.19 -8.75 -4.89
CA GLN A 7 6.06 -7.37 -5.33
C GLN A 7 4.66 -6.84 -5.03
N VAL A 8 4.63 -5.61 -4.55
CA VAL A 8 3.40 -4.88 -4.25
C VAL A 8 3.43 -3.52 -4.93
N THR A 9 2.52 -3.34 -5.87
CA THR A 9 2.34 -2.09 -6.61
C THR A 9 1.15 -1.32 -6.09
N PHE A 10 1.38 -0.06 -5.73
CA PHE A 10 0.35 0.84 -5.22
C PHE A 10 0.52 2.26 -5.77
N PRO A 11 -0.58 3.03 -5.87
CA PRO A 11 -0.51 4.41 -6.33
C PRO A 11 0.15 5.31 -5.29
N LYS A 12 0.99 6.24 -5.74
CA LYS A 12 1.68 7.22 -4.90
C LYS A 12 0.73 8.22 -4.21
N SER A 13 -0.52 8.32 -4.66
CA SER A 13 -1.55 9.12 -4.01
C SER A 13 -1.95 8.61 -2.63
N LEU A 14 -1.61 7.36 -2.29
CA LEU A 14 -1.88 6.81 -0.96
C LEU A 14 -0.87 7.31 0.06
N SER A 15 -1.38 7.68 1.23
CA SER A 15 -0.55 7.89 2.40
C SER A 15 -0.07 6.53 2.90
N VAL A 16 1.20 6.22 2.67
CA VAL A 16 1.81 4.97 3.11
C VAL A 16 3.11 5.20 3.89
N LYS A 17 3.47 4.23 4.73
CA LYS A 17 4.84 4.04 5.23
C LYS A 17 5.25 2.63 4.84
N TYR A 18 6.47 2.47 4.36
CA TYR A 18 6.97 1.18 3.95
C TYR A 18 8.41 0.97 4.39
N ALA A 19 8.80 -0.30 4.49
CA ALA A 19 10.16 -0.77 4.53
C ALA A 19 10.28 -1.91 3.51
N GLY A 20 11.33 -1.88 2.70
CA GLY A 20 11.53 -2.82 1.60
C GLY A 20 12.22 -2.14 0.43
N LYS A 21 12.45 -2.90 -0.64
CA LYS A 21 13.15 -2.43 -1.82
C LYS A 21 12.21 -1.80 -2.81
N ILE A 22 12.49 -0.57 -3.24
CA ILE A 22 11.78 0.03 -4.37
C ILE A 22 12.38 -0.57 -5.65
N VAL A 23 11.60 -1.38 -6.35
CA VAL A 23 12.03 -2.02 -7.61
C VAL A 23 11.54 -1.27 -8.84
N GLU A 24 10.43 -0.55 -8.70
CA GLU A 24 9.92 0.32 -9.75
C GLU A 24 9.27 1.55 -9.12
N GLU A 25 9.57 2.71 -9.68
CA GLU A 25 8.95 3.96 -9.29
C GLU A 25 8.60 4.77 -10.52
N THR A 26 7.31 5.10 -10.67
CA THR A 26 6.79 5.95 -11.75
C THR A 26 6.22 7.25 -11.15
N GLU A 27 5.69 8.11 -12.02
CA GLU A 27 5.01 9.33 -11.58
C GLU A 27 3.74 9.02 -10.77
N THR A 28 3.05 7.91 -11.07
CA THR A 28 1.72 7.61 -10.49
C THR A 28 1.73 6.42 -9.54
N HIS A 29 2.65 5.48 -9.71
CA HIS A 29 2.71 4.21 -8.98
C HIS A 29 4.12 3.93 -8.45
N MET A 30 4.17 3.15 -7.38
CA MET A 30 5.40 2.61 -6.81
C MET A 30 5.24 1.11 -6.59
N THR A 31 6.28 0.35 -6.91
CA THR A 31 6.37 -1.08 -6.68
C THR A 31 7.47 -1.35 -5.66
N LEU A 32 7.06 -1.98 -4.56
CA LEU A 32 7.93 -2.41 -3.48
C LEU A 32 8.10 -3.92 -3.54
N GLU A 33 9.32 -4.41 -3.40
CA GLU A 33 9.64 -5.83 -3.26
C GLU A 33 10.01 -6.11 -1.81
N GLY A 34 9.41 -7.17 -1.25
CA GLY A 34 9.78 -7.67 0.06
C GLY A 34 11.13 -8.39 -0.01
N GLU A 35 12.09 -7.93 0.77
CA GLU A 35 13.44 -8.53 0.84
C GLU A 35 13.53 -9.51 2.02
N ASP A 36 13.07 -9.05 3.18
CA ASP A 36 13.22 -9.73 4.46
C ASP A 36 11.98 -9.54 5.35
N GLU A 37 11.95 -10.21 6.51
CA GLU A 37 10.87 -10.14 7.51
C GLU A 37 10.64 -8.74 8.10
N ASP A 38 11.62 -7.84 7.95
CA ASP A 38 11.50 -6.42 8.30
C ASP A 38 10.70 -5.60 7.26
N SER A 39 10.39 -6.19 6.10
CA SER A 39 9.67 -5.48 5.04
C SER A 39 8.19 -5.36 5.40
N TYR A 40 7.68 -4.13 5.35
CA TYR A 40 6.28 -3.85 5.65
C TYR A 40 5.72 -2.77 4.73
N LEU A 41 4.40 -2.77 4.57
CA LEU A 41 3.64 -1.72 3.91
C LEU A 41 2.44 -1.34 4.78
N LYS A 42 2.51 -0.16 5.36
CA LYS A 42 1.47 0.43 6.20
C LYS A 42 0.72 1.49 5.42
N ILE A 43 -0.56 1.25 5.18
CA ILE A 43 -1.45 2.17 4.47
C ILE A 43 -2.27 2.94 5.50
N PHE A 44 -2.33 4.26 5.33
CA PHE A 44 -3.10 5.16 6.20
C PHE A 44 -4.39 5.61 5.51
N ASN A 45 -5.44 5.69 6.30
CA ASN A 45 -6.70 6.32 5.94
C ASN A 45 -6.57 7.86 6.02
N PRO A 46 -7.46 8.62 5.36
CA PRO A 46 -7.47 10.08 5.40
C PRO A 46 -7.60 10.65 6.81
N PHE A 47 -8.23 9.90 7.71
CA PHE A 47 -8.35 10.24 9.14
C PHE A 47 -7.11 9.88 9.97
N ARG A 48 -5.95 9.63 9.33
CA ARG A 48 -4.67 9.22 9.95
C ARG A 48 -4.70 7.89 10.73
N GLY A 49 -5.78 7.13 10.62
CA GLY A 49 -5.85 5.74 11.11
C GLY A 49 -5.07 4.78 10.20
N VAL A 50 -4.67 3.63 10.73
CA VAL A 50 -4.09 2.55 9.94
C VAL A 50 -5.24 1.85 9.20
N ALA A 51 -5.21 1.90 7.88
CA ALA A 51 -6.19 1.25 7.02
C ALA A 51 -5.90 -0.24 6.87
N LYS A 52 -4.62 -0.52 6.65
CA LYS A 52 -4.09 -1.84 6.31
C LYS A 52 -2.62 -1.86 6.69
N LEU A 53 -2.17 -2.97 7.25
CA LEU A 53 -0.75 -3.24 7.47
C LEU A 53 -0.41 -4.57 6.82
N LEU A 54 0.50 -4.53 5.86
CA LEU A 54 1.07 -5.73 5.27
C LEU A 54 2.48 -5.94 5.79
N LEU A 55 2.81 -7.18 6.08
CA LEU A 55 4.14 -7.65 6.44
C LEU A 55 4.60 -8.60 5.35
N PHE A 56 5.91 -8.69 5.15
CA PHE A 56 6.48 -9.67 4.25
C PHE A 56 6.95 -10.87 5.07
N GLU A 57 6.27 -12.00 4.92
CA GLU A 57 6.57 -13.22 5.66
C GLU A 57 6.48 -14.43 4.73
N ASN A 58 7.42 -15.38 4.86
CA ASN A 58 7.43 -16.59 4.03
C ASN A 58 7.38 -16.29 2.52
N ASP A 59 8.18 -15.33 2.05
CA ASP A 59 8.27 -14.91 0.65
C ASP A 59 6.96 -14.36 0.05
N ARG A 60 6.04 -13.88 0.89
CA ARG A 60 4.75 -13.31 0.46
C ARG A 60 4.33 -12.16 1.36
N TRP A 61 3.57 -11.24 0.77
CA TRP A 61 2.88 -10.21 1.54
C TRP A 61 1.69 -10.82 2.28
N VAL A 62 1.62 -10.61 3.60
CA VAL A 62 0.51 -11.06 4.46
C VAL A 62 -0.07 -9.87 5.21
N ASP A 63 -1.35 -9.95 5.52
CA ASP A 63 -2.03 -8.96 6.35
C ASP A 63 -1.64 -9.18 7.82
N ALA A 64 -1.20 -8.13 8.51
CA ALA A 64 -0.71 -8.24 9.88
C ALA A 64 -1.80 -8.59 10.90
N GLU A 65 -3.07 -8.28 10.61
CA GLU A 65 -4.18 -8.55 11.54
C GLU A 65 -4.66 -10.00 11.46
N THR A 66 -4.61 -10.57 10.25
CA THR A 66 -5.16 -11.90 9.97
C THR A 66 -4.11 -12.96 9.66
N SER A 67 -2.86 -12.54 9.41
CA SER A 67 -1.77 -13.37 8.89
C SER A 67 -2.11 -14.11 7.59
N VAL A 68 -3.12 -13.62 6.86
CA VAL A 68 -3.55 -14.19 5.58
C VAL A 68 -2.78 -13.53 4.45
N ALA A 69 -2.43 -14.30 3.43
CA ALA A 69 -1.80 -13.78 2.22
C ALA A 69 -2.61 -12.62 1.63
N ALA A 70 -1.96 -11.47 1.52
CA ALA A 70 -2.55 -10.28 0.95
C ALA A 70 -2.82 -10.54 -0.53
N SER A 71 -4.04 -10.24 -0.95
CA SER A 71 -4.46 -10.34 -2.35
C SER A 71 -4.64 -8.95 -2.93
N ASN A 72 -4.86 -8.86 -4.24
CA ASN A 72 -5.20 -7.60 -4.89
C ASN A 72 -6.28 -6.85 -4.12
N PHE A 73 -5.91 -5.67 -3.63
CA PHE A 73 -6.78 -4.85 -2.80
C PHE A 73 -7.27 -3.68 -3.62
N ASP A 74 -8.59 -3.54 -3.69
CA ASP A 74 -9.22 -2.39 -4.33
C ASP A 74 -9.53 -1.31 -3.29
N PHE A 75 -8.87 -0.17 -3.41
CA PHE A 75 -9.01 0.94 -2.46
C PHE A 75 -10.32 1.70 -2.62
N SER A 76 -11.07 1.46 -3.69
CA SER A 76 -12.42 2.01 -3.87
C SER A 76 -13.35 1.48 -2.78
N SER A 77 -13.13 0.25 -2.28
CA SER A 77 -13.88 -0.31 -1.15
C SER A 77 -13.64 0.42 0.17
N LEU A 78 -12.54 1.16 0.31
CA LEU A 78 -12.26 2.01 1.47
C LEU A 78 -12.69 3.48 1.27
N GLY A 79 -13.36 3.80 0.15
CA GLY A 79 -13.67 5.18 -0.22
C GLY A 79 -12.44 6.01 -0.60
N LEU A 80 -11.29 5.36 -0.81
CA LEU A 80 -10.02 6.03 -1.12
C LEU A 80 -9.78 6.19 -2.62
N GLY A 81 -10.60 5.53 -3.46
CA GLY A 81 -10.54 5.65 -4.92
C GLY A 81 -10.77 7.09 -5.42
N ASP A 82 -11.40 7.93 -4.60
CA ASP A 82 -11.70 9.33 -4.89
C ASP A 82 -10.76 10.33 -4.19
N LEU A 83 -9.75 9.89 -3.43
CA LEU A 83 -8.85 10.82 -2.74
C LEU A 83 -7.90 11.58 -3.67
N SER A 84 -7.68 11.08 -4.89
CA SER A 84 -7.01 11.85 -5.94
C SER A 84 -7.81 13.10 -6.34
N ALA A 85 -9.13 13.12 -6.12
CA ALA A 85 -9.99 14.29 -6.32
C ALA A 85 -9.96 15.25 -5.11
N LEU A 86 -9.66 14.75 -3.90
CA LEU A 86 -9.58 15.56 -2.68
C LEU A 86 -8.23 16.25 -2.46
N SER A 87 -7.21 15.96 -3.29
CA SER A 87 -5.98 16.76 -3.34
C SER A 87 -6.13 18.07 -4.13
N ALA A 88 -7.28 18.30 -4.77
CA ALA A 88 -7.60 19.53 -5.48
C ALA A 88 -8.74 20.26 -4.76
N GLY A 89 -8.43 20.91 -3.64
CA GLY A 89 -9.47 21.59 -2.87
C GLY A 89 -8.97 22.39 -1.67
N ASP A 90 -7.89 23.15 -1.83
CA ASP A 90 -7.60 24.27 -0.93
C ASP A 90 -6.99 25.43 -1.76
N GLU A 91 -7.87 26.13 -2.48
CA GLU A 91 -7.65 27.53 -2.85
C GLU A 91 -9.00 28.24 -2.68
N SER A 92 -9.18 28.92 -1.54
CA SER A 92 -10.24 29.92 -1.32
C SER A 92 -9.65 31.33 -1.47
#